data_AF-A0A0S8CHT5-F1
#
_entry.id   AF-A0A0S8CHT5-F1
#
_cell.length_a   1.000
_cell.length_b   1.000
_cell.length_c   1.000
_cell.angle_alpha   90.00
_cell.angle_beta   90.00
_cell.angle_gamma   90.00
#
_symmetry.space_group_name_H-M   'P 1'
#
loop_
_entity.id
_entity.type
_entity.pdbx_description
1 polymer ?
#
loop_
_entity_poly.entity_id
_entity_poly.type
_entity_poly.pdbx_seq_one_letter_code
_entity_poly.pdbx_strand_id
1 'polypeptide(L)'
;MRYLILFILGFTTLLFAGCSDENSNAVLGAHPDNWYDDHPGNIAPTIESFIAECGGCHGLDLMGSGGAPSCFSASFNGSSCHAGGPLPHPLDGSFLDADSHGPVAKADLTVCQACHSDNPTGGPGSNPRFNVGIDSQGSIGCEACHTPLYAHPSTWAGPDNDYYHYSAGNIQQACTLCHGAALDGVGGVASSCLDCHAEVVNFTLDCTSCHGLPPTVSHATINA
;
A
#
# COMPACT_ATOMS: atom_id res chain seq x y z
N MET A 1 -16.94 -49.17 7.47
CA MET A 1 -15.59 -49.18 6.83
C MET A 1 -15.61 -48.87 5.34
N ARG A 2 -16.51 -49.45 4.53
CA ARG A 2 -16.57 -49.22 3.07
C ARG A 2 -16.88 -47.77 2.64
N TYR A 3 -17.68 -47.04 3.45
CA TYR A 3 -18.02 -45.63 3.19
C TYR A 3 -16.96 -44.62 3.69
N LEU A 4 -16.06 -45.04 4.60
CA LEU A 4 -14.99 -44.17 5.11
C LEU A 4 -13.85 -44.02 4.10
N ILE A 5 -13.57 -45.08 3.33
CA ILE A 5 -12.56 -45.08 2.26
C ILE A 5 -13.00 -44.20 1.08
N LEU A 6 -14.30 -44.19 0.74
CA LEU A 6 -14.84 -43.33 -0.31
C LEU A 6 -14.87 -41.84 0.09
N PHE A 7 -15.08 -41.55 1.37
CA PHE A 7 -15.04 -40.17 1.88
C PHE A 7 -13.60 -39.63 1.91
N ILE A 8 -12.62 -40.47 2.27
CA ILE A 8 -11.19 -40.08 2.28
C ILE A 8 -10.67 -39.90 0.84
N LEU A 9 -11.07 -40.75 -0.12
CA LEU A 9 -10.67 -40.63 -1.53
C LEU A 9 -11.36 -39.46 -2.28
N GLY A 10 -12.56 -39.06 -1.86
CA GLY A 10 -13.24 -37.88 -2.40
C GLY A 10 -12.74 -36.55 -1.81
N PHE A 11 -12.20 -36.57 -0.60
CA PHE A 11 -11.66 -35.37 0.04
C PHE A 11 -10.19 -35.12 -0.33
N THR A 12 -9.40 -36.16 -0.63
CA THR A 12 -8.03 -35.98 -1.13
C THR A 12 -7.97 -35.45 -2.56
N THR A 13 -8.96 -35.71 -3.41
CA THR A 13 -9.00 -35.12 -4.77
C THR A 13 -9.42 -33.64 -4.78
N LEU A 14 -10.06 -33.14 -3.73
CA LEU A 14 -10.32 -31.70 -3.57
C LEU A 14 -9.13 -30.93 -2.97
N LEU A 15 -8.15 -31.61 -2.38
CA LEU A 15 -6.97 -30.97 -1.76
C LEU A 15 -5.77 -30.81 -2.71
N PHE A 16 -5.85 -31.33 -3.94
CA PHE A 16 -4.81 -31.15 -4.97
C PHE A 16 -5.28 -30.32 -6.18
N ALA A 17 -6.46 -29.70 -6.10
CA ALA A 17 -6.99 -28.83 -7.16
C ALA A 17 -6.94 -27.33 -6.78
N GLY A 18 -6.10 -26.96 -5.82
CA GLY A 18 -5.86 -25.57 -5.43
C GLY A 18 -4.38 -25.34 -5.26
N CYS A 19 -3.84 -24.39 -6.02
CA CYS A 19 -2.41 -24.04 -6.17
C CYS A 19 -1.65 -24.93 -7.16
N SER A 20 -2.09 -24.99 -8.42
CA SER A 20 -1.12 -25.18 -9.50
C SER A 20 -0.27 -23.92 -9.56
N ASP A 21 1.04 -24.11 -9.60
CA ASP A 21 2.07 -23.07 -9.74
C ASP A 21 1.58 -21.85 -10.51
N GLU A 22 1.84 -20.65 -9.98
CA GLU A 22 1.75 -19.40 -10.75
C GLU A 22 2.29 -19.66 -12.15
N ASN A 23 1.40 -19.56 -13.13
CA ASN A 23 1.42 -20.31 -14.37
C ASN A 23 2.75 -20.14 -15.16
N SER A 24 3.73 -21.03 -14.93
CA SER A 24 4.99 -21.10 -15.70
C SER A 24 4.80 -21.53 -17.17
N ASN A 25 3.55 -21.78 -17.57
CA ASN A 25 3.12 -22.12 -18.91
C ASN A 25 2.02 -21.16 -19.40
N ALA A 26 2.20 -19.84 -19.24
CA ALA A 26 1.36 -18.88 -19.94
C ALA A 26 1.39 -19.22 -21.42
N VAL A 27 0.30 -19.82 -21.92
CA VAL A 27 0.28 -20.41 -23.25
C VAL A 27 0.33 -19.28 -24.27
N LEU A 28 1.30 -19.32 -25.18
CA LEU A 28 1.28 -18.47 -26.38
C LEU A 28 -0.09 -18.63 -27.06
N GLY A 29 -0.88 -17.56 -27.12
CA GLY A 29 -2.25 -17.58 -27.65
C GLY A 29 -3.37 -17.65 -26.60
N ALA A 30 -3.11 -17.33 -25.32
CA ALA A 30 -4.13 -17.26 -24.27
C ALA A 30 -5.19 -16.15 -24.49
N HIS A 31 -4.91 -15.21 -25.38
CA HIS A 31 -5.81 -14.11 -25.72
C HIS A 31 -6.43 -14.33 -27.12
N PRO A 32 -7.70 -13.92 -27.32
CA PRO A 32 -8.30 -13.94 -28.65
C PRO A 32 -7.54 -13.05 -29.63
N ASP A 33 -7.66 -13.34 -30.92
CA ASP A 33 -7.17 -12.46 -31.98
C ASP A 33 -7.74 -11.04 -31.78
N ASN A 34 -6.88 -10.02 -31.92
CA ASN A 34 -7.17 -8.61 -31.65
C ASN A 34 -7.39 -8.21 -30.18
N TRP A 35 -7.02 -9.06 -29.21
CA TRP A 35 -7.07 -8.68 -27.79
C TRP A 35 -6.46 -7.32 -27.50
N TYR A 36 -5.35 -6.95 -28.17
CA TYR A 36 -4.71 -5.65 -27.96
C TYR A 36 -5.63 -4.47 -28.30
N ASP A 37 -6.44 -4.60 -29.36
CA ASP A 37 -7.39 -3.56 -29.79
C ASP A 37 -8.63 -3.52 -28.88
N ASP A 38 -9.03 -4.69 -28.36
CA ASP A 38 -10.21 -4.84 -27.49
C ASP A 38 -9.89 -4.60 -26.00
N HIS A 39 -8.62 -4.66 -25.62
CA HIS A 39 -8.12 -4.54 -24.25
C HIS A 39 -8.56 -3.24 -23.55
N PRO A 40 -8.49 -2.04 -24.18
CA PRO A 40 -8.95 -0.80 -23.56
C PRO A 40 -10.46 -0.75 -23.28
N GLY A 41 -11.25 -1.56 -23.99
CA GLY A 41 -12.72 -1.61 -23.86
C GLY A 41 -13.23 -2.71 -22.92
N ASN A 42 -12.39 -3.70 -22.61
CA ASN A 42 -12.73 -4.86 -21.79
C ASN A 42 -12.05 -4.82 -20.40
N ILE A 43 -11.64 -3.64 -19.94
CA ILE A 43 -11.06 -3.48 -18.61
C ILE A 43 -12.17 -3.75 -17.59
N ALA A 44 -11.94 -4.73 -16.71
CA ALA A 44 -12.86 -5.03 -15.63
C ALA A 44 -13.13 -3.75 -14.80
N PRO A 45 -14.38 -3.53 -14.32
CA PRO A 45 -14.81 -2.24 -13.76
C PRO A 45 -14.10 -1.88 -12.44
N THR A 46 -13.38 -2.83 -11.84
CA THR A 46 -12.64 -2.65 -10.58
C THR A 46 -11.26 -3.30 -10.67
N ILE A 47 -10.31 -2.79 -9.89
CA ILE A 47 -8.97 -3.38 -9.78
C ILE A 47 -9.01 -4.82 -9.27
N GLU A 48 -9.95 -5.16 -8.39
CA GLU A 48 -10.11 -6.51 -7.86
C GLU A 48 -10.58 -7.49 -8.94
N SER A 49 -11.56 -7.10 -9.76
CA SER A 49 -11.97 -7.90 -10.92
C SER A 49 -10.86 -8.03 -11.95
N PHE A 50 -10.03 -6.99 -12.11
CA PHE A 50 -8.92 -7.00 -13.06
C PHE A 50 -7.79 -7.94 -12.63
N ILE A 51 -7.39 -7.89 -11.35
CA ILE A 51 -6.40 -8.80 -10.78
C ILE A 51 -6.93 -10.25 -10.79
N ALA A 52 -8.22 -10.47 -10.52
CA ALA A 52 -8.80 -11.80 -10.56
C ALA A 52 -8.78 -12.43 -11.97
N GLU A 53 -8.98 -11.63 -13.02
CA GLU A 53 -8.99 -12.09 -14.41
C GLU A 53 -7.59 -12.25 -14.99
N CYS A 54 -6.69 -11.28 -14.76
CA CYS A 54 -5.37 -11.25 -15.38
C CYS A 54 -4.27 -11.84 -14.50
N GLY A 55 -4.40 -11.72 -13.18
CA GLY A 55 -3.33 -12.04 -12.23
C GLY A 55 -2.98 -13.52 -12.14
N GLY A 56 -3.90 -14.41 -12.54
CA GLY A 56 -3.61 -15.84 -12.63
C GLY A 56 -2.51 -16.21 -13.63
N CYS A 57 -2.31 -15.39 -14.66
CA CYS A 57 -1.24 -15.57 -15.66
C CYS A 57 -0.15 -14.51 -15.56
N HIS A 58 -0.52 -13.26 -15.25
CA HIS A 58 0.40 -12.11 -15.24
C HIS A 58 0.98 -11.81 -13.84
N GLY A 59 0.72 -12.67 -12.85
CA GLY A 59 1.10 -12.41 -11.46
C GLY A 59 0.07 -11.50 -10.76
N LEU A 60 -0.08 -11.66 -9.45
CA LEU A 60 -1.02 -10.85 -8.65
C LEU A 60 -0.67 -9.35 -8.67
N ASP A 61 0.61 -9.04 -8.92
CA ASP A 61 1.15 -7.70 -9.08
C ASP A 61 1.13 -7.22 -10.55
N LEU A 62 0.68 -8.07 -11.49
CA LEU A 62 0.67 -7.81 -12.93
C LEU A 62 2.06 -7.50 -13.52
N MET A 63 3.12 -7.89 -12.80
CA MET A 63 4.51 -7.72 -13.24
C MET A 63 4.99 -8.82 -14.18
N GLY A 64 4.10 -9.75 -14.53
CA GLY A 64 4.39 -10.92 -15.36
C GLY A 64 4.77 -12.11 -14.50
N SER A 65 4.35 -13.30 -14.93
CA SER A 65 4.75 -14.57 -14.33
C SER A 65 4.91 -15.62 -15.42
N GLY A 66 5.88 -16.51 -15.28
CA GLY A 66 5.87 -17.74 -16.07
C GLY A 66 5.91 -17.58 -17.60
N GLY A 67 6.54 -16.50 -18.09
CA GLY A 67 6.60 -16.16 -19.51
C GLY A 67 5.53 -15.16 -19.98
N ALA A 68 4.54 -14.85 -19.15
CA ALA A 68 3.62 -13.74 -19.39
C ALA A 68 4.36 -12.40 -19.21
N PRO A 69 4.15 -11.41 -20.09
CA PRO A 69 4.77 -10.10 -19.95
C PRO A 69 4.18 -9.31 -18.77
N SER A 70 5.00 -8.41 -18.21
CA SER A 70 4.52 -7.36 -17.32
C SER A 70 3.56 -6.44 -18.06
N CYS A 71 2.42 -6.10 -17.44
CA CYS A 71 1.55 -5.02 -17.91
C CYS A 71 2.31 -3.69 -18.04
N PHE A 72 3.39 -3.54 -17.26
CA PHE A 72 4.19 -2.31 -17.15
C PHE A 72 5.43 -2.29 -18.03
N SER A 73 5.56 -3.25 -18.95
CA SER A 73 6.64 -3.22 -19.94
C SER A 73 6.51 -1.99 -20.83
N ALA A 74 7.63 -1.47 -21.34
CA ALA A 74 7.59 -0.44 -22.37
C ALA A 74 6.89 -0.95 -23.64
N SER A 75 7.12 -2.21 -23.99
CA SER A 75 6.44 -2.87 -25.10
C SER A 75 6.46 -4.39 -24.98
N PHE A 76 5.55 -5.06 -25.70
CA PHE A 76 5.55 -6.50 -25.93
C PHE A 76 5.22 -6.77 -27.41
N ASN A 77 6.07 -7.52 -28.11
CA ASN A 77 5.94 -7.80 -29.56
C ASN A 77 5.69 -6.55 -30.44
N GLY A 78 6.36 -5.44 -30.13
CA GLY A 78 6.25 -4.18 -30.89
C GLY A 78 5.01 -3.35 -30.55
N SER A 79 4.18 -3.78 -29.61
CA SER A 79 3.03 -3.02 -29.11
C SER A 79 3.36 -2.35 -27.78
N SER A 80 2.91 -1.11 -27.58
CA SER A 80 3.14 -0.37 -26.33
C SER A 80 2.31 -0.95 -25.20
N CYS A 81 2.85 -1.06 -23.98
CA CYS A 81 2.07 -1.43 -22.80
C CYS A 81 2.01 -0.25 -21.81
N HIS A 82 1.69 -0.53 -20.54
CA HIS A 82 1.56 0.49 -19.49
C HIS A 82 2.92 0.83 -18.86
N ALA A 83 3.87 1.28 -19.67
CA ALA A 83 5.24 1.62 -19.26
C ALA A 83 5.31 2.55 -18.03
N GLY A 84 4.26 3.34 -17.81
CA GLY A 84 4.10 4.21 -16.65
C GLY A 84 3.80 3.48 -15.33
N GLY A 85 3.77 2.15 -15.31
CA GLY A 85 3.52 1.39 -14.08
C GLY A 85 2.06 1.27 -13.70
N PRO A 86 1.77 0.53 -12.61
CA PRO A 86 0.48 0.61 -11.97
C PRO A 86 0.35 2.04 -11.44
N LEU A 87 -0.74 2.72 -11.81
CA LEU A 87 -1.13 3.97 -11.16
C LEU A 87 -1.11 3.73 -9.63
N PRO A 88 -0.54 4.65 -8.84
CA PRO A 88 -0.52 6.09 -9.13
C PRO A 88 0.80 6.70 -9.63
N HIS A 89 1.91 5.96 -9.80
CA HIS A 89 3.20 6.58 -10.14
C HIS A 89 4.10 5.80 -11.12
N PRO A 90 5.00 6.48 -11.85
CA PRO A 90 5.97 5.86 -12.76
C PRO A 90 6.89 4.81 -12.09
N LEU A 91 7.32 3.81 -12.85
CA LEU A 91 8.34 2.82 -12.46
C LEU A 91 9.74 3.12 -13.01
N ASP A 92 9.93 4.29 -13.65
CA ASP A 92 11.21 4.71 -14.23
C ASP A 92 12.23 5.21 -13.18
N GLY A 93 11.87 5.13 -11.89
CA GLY A 93 12.68 5.60 -10.78
C GLY A 93 12.54 7.09 -10.48
N SER A 94 11.82 7.87 -11.29
CA SER A 94 11.57 9.29 -11.00
C SER A 94 10.85 9.52 -9.67
N PHE A 95 9.99 8.57 -9.28
CA PHE A 95 9.26 8.62 -8.01
C PHE A 95 10.13 8.28 -6.79
N LEU A 96 11.38 7.85 -6.97
CA LEU A 96 12.33 7.68 -5.86
C LEU A 96 12.79 9.02 -5.27
N ASP A 97 12.65 10.11 -6.01
CA ASP A 97 12.96 11.45 -5.51
C ASP A 97 12.02 11.80 -4.34
N ALA A 98 12.61 12.26 -3.23
CA ALA A 98 11.88 12.64 -2.02
C ALA A 98 10.88 13.77 -2.29
N ASP A 99 11.17 14.69 -3.21
CA ASP A 99 10.25 15.76 -3.60
C ASP A 99 9.05 15.23 -4.40
N SER A 100 9.18 14.03 -4.98
CA SER A 100 8.11 13.37 -5.74
C SER A 100 7.22 12.48 -4.88
N HIS A 101 7.78 11.55 -4.09
CA HIS A 101 6.98 10.63 -3.27
C HIS A 101 6.66 11.17 -1.88
N GLY A 102 7.48 12.05 -1.32
CA GLY A 102 7.32 12.58 0.04
C GLY A 102 5.97 13.27 0.25
N PRO A 103 5.54 14.21 -0.62
CA PRO A 103 4.22 14.83 -0.50
C PRO A 103 3.06 13.84 -0.59
N VAL A 104 3.17 12.81 -1.45
CA VAL A 104 2.13 11.78 -1.62
C VAL A 104 2.05 10.89 -0.38
N ALA A 105 3.18 10.38 0.11
CA ALA A 105 3.25 9.54 1.30
C ALA A 105 2.78 10.30 2.56
N LYS A 106 3.06 11.60 2.64
CA LYS A 106 2.59 12.49 3.73
C LYS A 106 1.10 12.80 3.63
N ALA A 107 0.57 12.89 2.42
CA ALA A 107 -0.86 13.06 2.22
C ALA A 107 -1.62 11.81 2.68
N ASP A 108 -1.15 10.61 2.30
CA ASP A 108 -1.77 9.36 2.68
C ASP A 108 -0.80 8.17 2.52
N LEU A 109 -0.33 7.59 3.63
CA LEU A 109 0.57 6.45 3.60
C LEU A 109 -0.13 5.13 3.19
N THR A 110 -1.45 5.05 3.32
CA THR A 110 -2.23 3.85 3.01
C THR A 110 -2.21 3.54 1.50
N VAL A 111 -2.02 4.56 0.65
CA VAL A 111 -1.91 4.37 -0.81
C VAL A 111 -0.66 3.57 -1.17
N CYS A 112 0.41 3.72 -0.39
CA CYS A 112 1.64 2.97 -0.57
C CYS A 112 1.50 1.54 -0.05
N GLN A 113 0.64 1.33 0.96
CA GLN A 113 0.53 0.05 1.67
C GLN A 113 0.03 -1.06 0.73
N ALA A 114 -0.93 -0.73 -0.13
CA ALA A 114 -1.54 -1.68 -1.05
C ALA A 114 -0.53 -2.43 -1.94
N CYS A 115 0.60 -1.78 -2.27
CA CYS A 115 1.60 -2.33 -3.19
C CYS A 115 2.98 -2.52 -2.55
N HIS A 116 3.40 -1.61 -1.67
CA HIS A 116 4.77 -1.56 -1.14
C HIS A 116 4.91 -2.10 0.28
N SER A 117 3.85 -2.69 0.85
CA SER A 117 3.92 -3.30 2.18
C SER A 117 3.85 -4.82 2.21
N ASP A 118 4.43 -5.42 3.25
CA ASP A 118 4.28 -6.85 3.57
C ASP A 118 2.88 -7.23 4.08
N ASN A 119 2.01 -6.24 4.27
CA ASN A 119 0.64 -6.44 4.73
C ASN A 119 -0.33 -5.49 3.99
N PRO A 120 -0.57 -5.74 2.69
CA PRO A 120 -1.31 -4.82 1.81
C PRO A 120 -2.79 -4.66 2.16
N THR A 121 -3.35 -5.59 2.95
CA THR A 121 -4.75 -5.54 3.45
C THR A 121 -4.82 -5.23 4.94
N GLY A 122 -3.68 -4.89 5.55
CA GLY A 122 -3.57 -4.58 6.97
C GLY A 122 -4.42 -3.37 7.36
N GLY A 123 -5.24 -3.53 8.40
CA GLY A 123 -6.06 -2.45 8.95
C GLY A 123 -5.37 -1.74 10.11
N PRO A 124 -6.16 -0.98 10.89
CA PRO A 124 -5.65 -0.34 12.09
C PRO A 124 -4.90 -1.29 13.05
N GLY A 125 -3.71 -0.88 13.49
CA GLY A 125 -2.80 -1.64 14.34
C GLY A 125 -1.98 -2.69 13.60
N SER A 126 -2.22 -2.95 12.31
CA SER A 126 -1.54 -4.04 11.60
C SER A 126 -0.03 -3.84 11.46
N ASN A 127 0.46 -2.62 11.65
CA ASN A 127 1.88 -2.23 11.58
C ASN A 127 2.59 -2.80 10.34
N PRO A 128 2.11 -2.44 9.13
CA PRO A 128 2.72 -2.93 7.89
C PRO A 128 4.16 -2.40 7.77
N ARG A 129 5.08 -3.24 7.31
CA ARG A 129 6.40 -2.78 6.87
C ARG A 129 6.33 -2.42 5.40
N PHE A 130 6.92 -1.29 5.03
CA PHE A 130 7.00 -0.85 3.64
C PHE A 130 8.27 -1.39 2.96
N ASN A 131 8.47 -2.70 3.06
CA ASN A 131 9.67 -3.42 2.60
C ASN A 131 9.47 -4.15 1.28
N VAL A 132 8.29 -4.05 0.65
CA VAL A 132 8.05 -4.67 -0.65
C VAL A 132 8.68 -3.80 -1.74
N GLY A 133 9.54 -4.47 -2.49
CA GLY A 133 10.65 -3.90 -3.22
C GLY A 133 10.34 -3.01 -4.40
N ILE A 134 11.19 -2.01 -4.59
CA ILE A 134 11.47 -1.40 -5.88
C ILE A 134 12.78 -2.05 -6.36
N ASP A 135 12.76 -2.76 -7.49
CA ASP A 135 13.91 -3.57 -7.95
C ASP A 135 15.20 -2.75 -8.11
N SER A 136 15.08 -1.51 -8.58
CA SER A 136 16.21 -0.58 -8.71
C SER A 136 16.82 -0.15 -7.37
N GLN A 137 16.16 -0.44 -6.25
CA GLN A 137 16.61 -0.17 -4.88
C GLN A 137 16.96 -1.45 -4.11
N GLY A 138 17.22 -2.57 -4.80
CA GLY A 138 17.56 -3.84 -4.16
C GLY A 138 16.37 -4.54 -3.50
N SER A 139 15.16 -4.23 -3.96
CA SER A 139 13.91 -4.88 -3.55
C SER A 139 13.59 -4.79 -2.05
N ILE A 140 14.01 -3.71 -1.38
CA ILE A 140 13.74 -3.43 0.05
C ILE A 140 12.74 -2.28 0.29
N GLY A 141 12.10 -1.80 -0.78
CA GLY A 141 11.00 -0.83 -0.71
C GLY A 141 11.43 0.53 -0.14
N CYS A 142 10.57 1.13 0.69
CA CYS A 142 10.88 2.37 1.41
C CYS A 142 12.08 2.19 2.35
N GLU A 143 12.36 0.96 2.79
CA GLU A 143 13.42 0.68 3.74
C GLU A 143 14.84 0.81 3.18
N ALA A 144 14.97 1.04 1.87
CA ALA A 144 16.24 1.45 1.26
C ALA A 144 16.77 2.79 1.81
N CYS A 145 15.85 3.71 2.09
CA CYS A 145 16.17 5.08 2.49
C CYS A 145 15.61 5.43 3.87
N HIS A 146 14.49 4.83 4.27
CA HIS A 146 13.84 5.05 5.56
C HIS A 146 14.11 3.85 6.47
N THR A 147 14.77 4.05 7.61
CA THR A 147 15.00 2.92 8.51
C THR A 147 13.66 2.33 9.02
N PRO A 148 13.62 1.03 9.37
CA PRO A 148 12.39 0.43 9.89
C PRO A 148 11.84 1.23 11.08
N LEU A 149 10.52 1.44 11.10
CA LEU A 149 9.81 2.21 12.13
C LEU A 149 10.17 3.70 12.20
N TYR A 150 10.82 4.25 11.17
CA TYR A 150 11.19 5.67 11.10
C TYR A 150 10.07 6.58 10.58
N ALA A 151 8.80 6.21 10.81
CA ALA A 151 7.66 7.06 10.50
C ALA A 151 7.71 8.42 11.23
N HIS A 152 8.50 8.50 12.31
CA HIS A 152 8.68 9.69 13.12
C HIS A 152 10.17 10.04 13.23
N PRO A 153 10.64 11.23 12.79
CA PRO A 153 11.88 11.79 13.28
C PRO A 153 11.79 12.05 14.81
N SER A 154 12.92 12.20 15.50
CA SER A 154 12.96 12.41 16.95
C SER A 154 12.16 13.63 17.45
N THR A 155 11.87 14.59 16.57
CA THR A 155 11.13 15.83 16.87
C THR A 155 9.75 15.90 16.22
N TRP A 156 9.21 14.81 15.67
CA TRP A 156 7.94 14.82 14.90
C TRP A 156 6.71 15.37 15.65
N ALA A 157 6.70 15.24 16.98
CA ALA A 157 5.61 15.68 17.83
C ALA A 157 5.78 17.11 18.37
N GLY A 158 6.98 17.69 18.27
CA GLY A 158 7.35 18.95 18.94
C GLY A 158 7.44 20.14 17.96
N PRO A 159 7.30 21.38 18.46
CA PRO A 159 7.22 22.63 17.68
C PRO A 159 8.55 23.12 17.04
N ASP A 160 9.57 22.26 16.96
CA ASP A 160 10.95 22.66 16.65
C ASP A 160 11.45 22.19 15.26
N ASN A 161 10.58 21.74 14.34
CA ASN A 161 11.00 21.31 12.99
C ASN A 161 9.90 21.52 11.93
N ASP A 162 10.22 21.46 10.64
CA ASP A 162 9.19 21.59 9.57
C ASP A 162 8.29 20.33 9.41
N TYR A 163 8.39 19.36 10.34
CA TYR A 163 7.86 18.01 10.24
C TYR A 163 6.96 17.67 11.43
N TYR A 164 5.91 18.48 11.62
CA TYR A 164 4.91 18.28 12.67
C TYR A 164 3.86 17.25 12.31
N HIS A 165 3.39 16.47 13.30
CA HIS A 165 2.32 15.50 13.11
C HIS A 165 1.01 16.06 12.54
N TYR A 166 0.66 17.33 12.81
CA TYR A 166 -0.52 17.99 12.22
C TYR A 166 -0.41 18.27 10.71
N SER A 167 0.80 18.13 10.13
CA SER A 167 1.00 18.30 8.69
C SER A 167 0.71 17.03 7.89
N ALA A 168 0.33 15.92 8.55
CA ALA A 168 -0.14 14.71 7.89
C ALA A 168 -1.53 14.94 7.28
N GLY A 169 -1.68 14.69 5.97
CA GLY A 169 -2.91 14.96 5.24
C GLY A 169 -4.06 14.01 5.60
N ASN A 170 -3.73 12.80 6.06
CA ASN A 170 -4.68 11.75 6.42
C ASN A 170 -4.36 11.16 7.80
N ILE A 171 -4.21 12.03 8.80
CA ILE A 171 -3.80 11.66 10.15
C ILE A 171 -4.72 10.58 10.76
N GLN A 172 -6.03 10.61 10.47
CA GLN A 172 -6.96 9.61 11.01
C GLN A 172 -6.79 8.22 10.42
N GLN A 173 -6.24 8.03 9.22
CA GLN A 173 -6.10 6.70 8.62
C GLN A 173 -4.64 6.23 8.68
N ALA A 174 -3.70 7.08 8.27
CA ALA A 174 -2.28 6.74 8.26
C ALA A 174 -1.74 6.43 9.67
N CYS A 175 -2.15 7.19 10.71
CA CYS A 175 -1.69 6.92 12.07
C CYS A 175 -2.31 5.64 12.64
N THR A 176 -3.54 5.29 12.25
CA THR A 176 -4.20 4.09 12.78
C THR A 176 -3.49 2.80 12.36
N LEU A 177 -2.75 2.80 11.25
CA LEU A 177 -1.92 1.66 10.82
C LEU A 177 -1.02 1.14 11.94
N CYS A 178 -0.46 2.05 12.75
CA CYS A 178 0.49 1.70 13.81
C CYS A 178 -0.07 1.93 15.23
N HIS A 179 -1.01 2.86 15.40
CA HIS A 179 -1.52 3.31 16.70
C HIS A 179 -2.90 2.71 17.07
N GLY A 180 -3.44 1.81 16.23
CA GLY A 180 -4.74 1.20 16.46
C GLY A 180 -5.92 2.04 15.97
N ALA A 181 -7.10 1.44 15.87
CA ALA A 181 -8.29 2.07 15.27
C ALA A 181 -8.77 3.30 16.03
N ALA A 182 -8.59 3.30 17.35
CA ALA A 182 -8.94 4.41 18.23
C ALA A 182 -7.71 5.25 18.60
N LEU A 183 -6.57 5.07 17.91
CA LEU A 183 -5.30 5.74 18.23
C LEU A 183 -4.89 5.57 19.70
N ASP A 184 -5.33 4.50 20.34
CA ASP A 184 -5.18 4.20 21.76
C ASP A 184 -3.97 3.29 22.03
N GLY A 185 -3.19 2.98 20.99
CA GLY A 185 -2.05 2.06 21.04
C GLY A 185 -2.47 0.59 21.06
N VAL A 186 -3.77 0.27 21.03
CA VAL A 186 -4.25 -1.11 21.09
C VAL A 186 -4.08 -1.78 19.73
N GLY A 187 -3.49 -2.98 19.74
CA GLY A 187 -3.35 -3.81 18.55
C GLY A 187 -2.22 -3.39 17.60
N GLY A 188 -1.50 -2.30 17.90
CA GLY A 188 -0.34 -1.84 17.15
C GLY A 188 0.95 -1.85 17.97
N VAL A 189 2.06 -1.43 17.35
CA VAL A 189 3.39 -1.36 18.01
C VAL A 189 3.66 0.01 18.65
N ALA A 190 2.81 1.00 18.39
CA ALA A 190 3.06 2.38 18.75
C ALA A 190 2.29 2.82 20.02
N SER A 191 2.77 3.87 20.67
CA SER A 191 2.18 4.42 21.90
C SER A 191 0.79 5.00 21.68
N SER A 192 0.03 5.17 22.76
CA SER A 192 -1.31 5.75 22.71
C SER A 192 -1.26 7.25 22.47
N CYS A 193 -2.07 7.78 21.56
CA CYS A 193 -2.30 9.21 21.47
C CYS A 193 -3.02 9.74 22.72
N LEU A 194 -3.74 8.86 23.44
CA LEU A 194 -4.41 9.19 24.69
C LEU A 194 -3.45 9.40 25.87
N ASP A 195 -2.17 9.07 25.71
CA ASP A 195 -1.15 9.39 26.70
C ASP A 195 -0.98 10.92 26.86
N CYS A 196 -1.29 11.68 25.80
CA CYS A 196 -1.23 13.14 25.79
C CYS A 196 -2.58 13.82 25.53
N HIS A 197 -3.48 13.20 24.75
CA HIS A 197 -4.78 13.78 24.40
C HIS A 197 -5.92 13.14 25.19
N ALA A 198 -6.87 13.95 25.68
CA ALA A 198 -8.04 13.43 26.39
C ALA A 198 -9.02 12.66 25.47
N GLU A 199 -9.09 13.03 24.19
CA GLU A 199 -9.84 12.36 23.12
C GLU A 199 -9.12 12.52 21.78
N VAL A 200 -9.17 11.50 20.91
CA VAL A 200 -8.43 11.46 19.62
C VAL A 200 -9.27 11.85 18.39
N VAL A 201 -10.60 11.96 18.54
CA VAL A 201 -11.52 12.23 17.42
C VAL A 201 -11.88 13.71 17.27
N ASN A 202 -11.64 14.51 18.31
CA ASN A 202 -11.85 15.96 18.32
C ASN A 202 -10.51 16.65 18.61
N PHE A 203 -9.67 16.80 17.58
CA PHE A 203 -8.53 17.70 17.65
C PHE A 203 -9.02 19.15 17.56
N THR A 204 -9.50 19.69 18.67
CA THR A 204 -9.41 21.14 18.84
C THR A 204 -7.93 21.42 19.07
N LEU A 205 -7.32 22.25 18.21
CA LEU A 205 -5.93 22.67 18.40
C LEU A 205 -5.87 23.52 19.67
N ASP A 206 -5.84 22.86 20.82
CA ASP A 206 -5.72 23.51 22.12
C ASP A 206 -4.23 23.74 22.36
N CYS A 207 -3.80 24.97 22.06
CA CYS A 207 -2.43 25.42 22.24
C CYS A 207 -1.91 25.15 23.68
N THR A 208 -2.80 25.06 24.67
CA THR A 208 -2.42 24.82 26.08
C THR A 208 -1.92 23.40 26.33
N SER A 209 -2.36 22.43 25.51
CA SER A 209 -1.92 21.04 25.63
C SER A 209 -0.43 20.87 25.31
N CYS A 210 0.15 21.75 24.47
CA CYS A 210 1.57 21.72 24.11
C CYS A 210 2.40 22.82 24.78
N HIS A 211 1.83 24.00 25.04
CA HIS A 211 2.57 25.17 25.55
C HIS A 211 2.38 25.46 27.04
N GLY A 212 1.50 24.73 27.75
CA GLY A 212 1.15 24.99 29.16
C GLY A 212 0.34 26.29 29.39
N LEU A 213 0.51 27.30 28.52
CA LEU A 213 -0.29 28.52 28.39
C LEU A 213 -0.38 28.91 26.91
N PRO A 214 -1.55 29.37 26.41
CA PRO A 214 -1.63 29.90 25.06
C PRO A 214 -0.84 31.23 25.01
N PRO A 215 -0.14 31.54 23.90
CA PRO A 215 0.51 32.83 23.76
C PRO A 215 -0.53 33.94 23.95
N THR A 216 -0.22 34.93 24.81
CA THR A 216 -1.14 36.01 25.20
C THR A 216 -1.46 36.99 24.07
N VAL A 217 -0.93 36.74 22.87
CA VAL A 217 -1.19 37.52 21.66
C VAL A 217 -1.94 36.63 20.67
N SER A 218 -3.13 37.07 20.28
CA SER A 218 -3.91 36.42 19.23
C SER A 218 -3.09 36.45 17.94
N HIS A 219 -2.74 35.29 17.39
CA HIS A 219 -2.38 35.21 15.98
C HIS A 219 -3.62 35.60 15.19
N ALA A 220 -3.47 36.63 14.35
CA ALA A 220 -4.54 37.13 13.52
C ALA A 220 -5.19 35.98 12.75
N THR A 221 -6.52 35.93 12.78
CA THR A 221 -7.34 35.11 11.89
C THR A 221 -6.85 35.25 10.46
N ILE A 222 -6.27 34.19 9.91
CA ILE A 222 -6.09 34.06 8.47
C ILE A 222 -7.45 33.58 7.94
N ASN A 223 -8.23 34.52 7.43
CA ASN A 223 -9.43 34.22 6.66
C ASN A 223 -9.04 33.85 5.23
N ALA A 224 -9.74 32.82 4.72
CA ALA A 224 -9.77 32.27 3.36
C ALA A 224 -8.63 31.32 2.98
#